data_AF-A0A6L6G993-F1
#
_entry.id   AF-A0A6L6G993-F1
#
_cell.length_a   1.000
_cell.length_b   1.000
_cell.length_c   1.000
_cell.angle_alpha   90.00
_cell.angle_beta   90.00
_cell.angle_gamma   90.00
#
_symmetry.space_group_name_H-M   'P 1'
#
loop_
_entity.id
_entity.type
_entity.pdbx_description
1 polymer ?
#
loop_
_entity_poly.entity_id
_entity_poly.type
_entity_poly.pdbx_seq_one_letter_code
_entity_poly.pdbx_strand_id
1 'polypeptide(L)' 'MEWHDWVMYQPQTKSDIITKIENDGYTYPHYDKLKNKVRYIISVLDIKRDCQKVGIDMSEVYPLQTTLF' A
#
# COMPACT_ATOMS: atom_id res chain seq x y z
N MET A 1 3.79 -6.36 14.09
CA MET A 1 4.55 -6.66 12.86
C MET A 1 5.57 -5.57 12.70
N GLU A 2 6.78 -5.94 12.32
CA GLU A 2 7.76 -4.97 11.84
C GLU A 2 7.32 -4.45 10.47
N TRP A 3 7.83 -3.28 10.06
CA TRP A 3 7.44 -2.65 8.79
C TRP A 3 7.64 -3.57 7.57
N HIS A 4 8.67 -4.43 7.58
CA HIS A 4 8.97 -5.34 6.50
C HIS A 4 8.03 -6.54 6.43
N ASP A 5 7.41 -6.92 7.55
CA ASP A 5 6.40 -7.98 7.57
C ASP A 5 5.14 -7.57 6.81
N TRP A 6 4.78 -6.28 6.87
CA TRP A 6 3.63 -5.73 6.14
C TRP A 6 3.77 -5.83 4.62
N VAL A 7 5.00 -5.78 4.11
CA VAL A 7 5.27 -5.94 2.68
C VAL A 7 4.94 -7.36 2.21
N MET A 8 5.22 -8.35 3.04
CA MET A 8 5.00 -9.77 2.74
C MET A 8 3.60 -10.26 3.13
N TYR A 9 2.89 -9.48 3.95
CA TYR A 9 1.55 -9.81 4.43
C TYR A 9 0.53 -9.88 3.29
N GLN A 10 -0.28 -10.96 3.29
CA GLN A 10 -1.34 -11.18 2.32
C GLN A 10 -2.71 -10.87 2.95
N PRO A 11 -3.30 -9.71 2.66
CA PRO A 11 -4.57 -9.31 3.26
C PRO A 11 -5.71 -10.23 2.80
N GLN A 12 -6.62 -10.56 3.70
CA GLN A 12 -7.79 -11.42 3.43
C GLN A 12 -9.11 -10.64 3.49
N THR A 13 -9.10 -9.48 4.14
CA THR A 13 -10.28 -8.63 4.31
C THR A 13 -10.02 -7.20 3.86
N LYS A 14 -11.12 -6.43 3.71
CA LYS A 14 -11.02 -4.98 3.46
C LYS A 14 -10.22 -4.27 4.55
N SER A 15 -10.45 -4.64 5.81
CA SER A 15 -9.73 -4.06 6.95
C SER A 15 -8.23 -4.33 6.86
N ASP A 16 -7.84 -5.54 6.46
CA ASP A 16 -6.44 -5.92 6.30
C ASP A 16 -5.74 -5.07 5.24
N ILE A 17 -6.44 -4.77 4.13
CA ILE A 17 -5.92 -3.89 3.08
C ILE A 17 -5.71 -2.48 3.61
N ILE A 18 -6.69 -1.91 4.33
CA ILE A 18 -6.59 -0.58 4.95
C ILE A 18 -5.41 -0.55 5.92
N THR A 19 -5.33 -1.49 6.84
CA THR A 19 -4.24 -1.56 7.82
C THR A 19 -2.88 -1.73 7.15
N LYS A 20 -2.79 -2.54 6.08
CA LYS A 20 -1.54 -2.68 5.32
C LYS A 20 -1.15 -1.38 4.60
N ILE A 21 -2.11 -0.59 4.11
CA ILE A 21 -1.83 0.75 3.55
C ILE A 21 -1.34 1.70 4.64
N GLU A 22 -2.02 1.76 5.79
CA GLU A 22 -1.65 2.63 6.93
C GLU A 22 -0.26 2.31 7.50
N ASN A 23 0.21 1.07 7.34
CA ASN A 23 1.53 0.62 7.79
C ASN A 23 2.57 0.55 6.65
N ASP A 24 2.37 1.29 5.55
CA ASP A 24 3.31 1.37 4.43
C ASP A 24 3.64 0.02 3.75
N GLY A 25 2.80 -1.00 3.92
CA GLY A 25 3.02 -2.33 3.34
C GLY A 25 2.95 -2.40 1.81
N TYR A 26 2.55 -1.31 1.15
CA TYR A 26 2.58 -1.14 -0.30
C TYR A 26 3.61 -0.09 -0.75
N THR A 27 4.40 0.47 0.15
CA THR A 27 5.35 1.54 -0.13
C THR A 27 6.74 0.95 -0.38
N TYR A 28 7.31 1.21 -1.54
CA TYR A 28 8.62 0.67 -1.94
C TYR A 28 9.64 1.76 -2.25
N PRO A 29 10.93 1.55 -1.93
CA PRO A 29 11.99 2.44 -2.35
C PRO A 29 12.21 2.30 -3.86
N HIS A 30 12.16 3.42 -4.57
CA HIS A 30 12.48 3.54 -5.99
C HIS A 30 13.59 4.58 -6.17
N TYR A 31 14.65 4.21 -6.87
CA TYR A 31 15.76 5.13 -7.11
C TYR A 31 15.49 6.04 -8.32
N ASP A 32 15.31 7.33 -8.05
CA ASP A 32 15.10 8.37 -9.06
C ASP A 32 16.45 8.86 -9.59
N LYS A 33 16.83 8.35 -10.77
CA LYS A 33 18.11 8.67 -11.43
C LYS A 33 18.25 10.16 -11.75
N LEU A 34 17.15 10.83 -12.10
CA LEU A 34 17.18 12.25 -12.45
C LEU A 34 17.50 13.12 -11.24
N LYS A 35 17.07 12.69 -10.05
CA LYS A 35 17.28 13.40 -8.79
C LYS A 35 18.42 12.83 -7.93
N ASN A 36 19.09 11.79 -8.41
CA ASN A 36 20.17 11.08 -7.70
C ASN A 36 19.79 10.69 -6.26
N LYS A 37 18.54 10.25 -6.03
CA LYS A 37 18.04 9.93 -4.68
C LYS A 37 16.96 8.85 -4.68
N VAL A 38 16.82 8.15 -3.54
CA VAL A 38 15.71 7.23 -3.30
C VAL A 38 14.43 8.03 -3.04
N ARG A 39 13.32 7.57 -3.64
CA ARG A 39 11.97 8.07 -3.41
C ARG A 39 11.08 6.88 -3.05
N TYR A 40 10.21 7.07 -2.08
CA TYR A 40 9.24 6.06 -1.69
C TYR A 40 7.98 6.22 -2.53
N ILE A 41 7.53 5.14 -3.14
CA ILE A 41 6.38 5.11 -4.06
C ILE A 41 5.44 4.00 -3.63
N ILE A 42 4.15 4.31 -3.57
CA ILE A 42 3.12 3.32 -3.28
C ILE A 42 2.76 2.50 -4.53
N SER A 43 2.69 1.18 -4.40
CA SER A 43 2.28 0.28 -5.48
C SER A 43 0.75 0.20 -5.58
N VAL A 44 0.17 1.09 -6.38
CA VAL A 44 -1.26 1.07 -6.76
C VAL A 44 -1.66 -0.26 -7.40
N LEU A 45 -0.73 -0.92 -8.12
CA LEU A 45 -0.99 -2.21 -8.76
C LEU A 45 -1.22 -3.32 -7.74
N ASP A 46 -0.43 -3.37 -6.67
CA ASP A 46 -0.56 -4.42 -5.66
C ASP A 46 -1.77 -4.18 -4.76
N ILE A 47 -2.09 -2.93 -4.45
CA ILE A 47 -3.38 -2.57 -3.80
C ILE A 47 -4.55 -3.07 -4.65
N LYS A 48 -4.53 -2.81 -5.97
CA LYS A 48 -5.59 -3.25 -6.88
C LYS A 48 -5.72 -4.77 -6.92
N ARG A 49 -4.60 -5.51 -6.96
CA ARG A 49 -4.59 -6.98 -6.93
C ARG A 49 -5.19 -7.52 -5.64
N ASP A 50 -4.82 -6.97 -4.51
CA ASP A 50 -5.34 -7.41 -3.22
C ASP A 50 -6.83 -7.05 -3.06
N CYS A 51 -7.28 -5.89 -3.56
CA CYS A 51 -8.72 -5.55 -3.64
C CYS A 51 -9.50 -6.57 -4.49
N GLN A 52 -8.94 -6.98 -5.64
CA GLN A 52 -9.55 -7.99 -6.52
C GLN A 52 -9.66 -9.36 -5.85
N LYS A 53 -8.66 -9.78 -5.05
CA LYS A 53 -8.71 -11.04 -4.31
C LYS A 53 -9.79 -11.04 -3.24
N VAL A 54 -9.96 -9.91 -2.55
CA VAL A 54 -10.95 -9.73 -1.49
C VAL A 54 -12.35 -9.44 -2.06
N GLY A 55 -12.46 -9.10 -3.35
CA GLY A 55 -13.72 -8.84 -4.03
C GLY A 55 -14.31 -7.46 -3.74
N ILE A 56 -13.46 -6.46 -3.48
CA ILE A 56 -13.88 -5.07 -3.19
C ILE A 56 -13.41 -4.12 -4.29
N ASP A 57 -14.07 -2.98 -4.41
CA ASP A 57 -13.60 -1.92 -5.30
C ASP A 57 -12.42 -1.16 -4.68
N MET A 58 -11.46 -0.76 -5.51
CA MET A 58 -10.28 -0.05 -5.02
C MET A 58 -10.62 1.29 -4.36
N SER A 59 -11.66 1.98 -4.84
CA SER A 59 -12.10 3.26 -4.27
C SER A 59 -12.59 3.14 -2.83
N GLU A 60 -12.88 1.94 -2.35
CA GLU A 60 -13.26 1.68 -0.96
C GLU A 60 -12.11 1.78 0.03
N VAL A 61 -10.86 1.73 -0.44
CA VAL A 61 -9.66 1.70 0.41
C VAL A 61 -8.56 2.65 -0.08
N TYR A 62 -8.60 3.10 -1.34
CA TYR A 62 -7.58 3.95 -1.92
C TYR A 62 -8.14 4.93 -2.97
N PRO A 63 -7.71 6.21 -2.98
CA PRO A 63 -6.78 6.83 -2.05
C PRO A 63 -7.37 6.93 -0.65
N LEU A 64 -6.60 6.50 0.36
CA LEU A 64 -6.95 6.76 1.75
C LEU A 64 -6.88 8.26 1.92
N GLN A 65 -8.04 8.89 2.11
CA GLN A 65 -8.11 10.30 2.45
C GLN A 65 -7.59 10.42 3.87
N THR A 66 -6.27 10.52 4.00
CA THR A 66 -5.64 10.80 5.29
C THR A 66 -6.11 12.19 5.68
N THR A 67 -7.03 12.26 6.64
CA THR A 67 -7.19 13.46 7.47
C THR A 67 -5.84 13.66 8.15
N LEU A 68 -4.99 14.46 7.50
CA LEU A 68 -3.81 15.06 8.11
C LEU A 68 -4.38 16.00 9.20
N PHE A 69 -4.44 15.50 10.42
CA PHE A 69 -4.64 16.31 11.62
C PHE A 69 -3.34 17.03 11.98
#